data_AF-A0A9D2U1I3-F1
#
_entry.id   AF-A0A9D2U1I3-F1
#
_cell.length_a   1.000
_cell.length_b   1.000
_cell.length_c   1.000
_cell.angle_alpha   90.00
_cell.angle_beta   90.00
_cell.angle_gamma   90.00
#
_symmetry.space_group_name_H-M   'P 1'
#
loop_
_entity.id
_entity.type
_entity.pdbx_description
1 polymer ?
#
loop_
_entity_poly.entity_id
_entity_poly.type
_entity_poly.pdbx_seq_one_letter_code
_entity_poly.pdbx_strand_id
1 'polypeptide(L)'
;MKAFAIKDDTVSKSRELAYLLYYEMPRMFFIEISEQTTEWEAPLLLSSFVKNGKYTVDAYWSRKWVQQRIVPPDRQNLGEILRQNGLKEYDEFSLLELSGGRCAQDECYIESVSEDEIYEKMQDRFGKKVKNAVPLENYDILLFFENDMVKKCSLTETLSENFP
;
A
#
# COMPACT_ATOMS: atom_id res chain seq x y z
N MET A 1 2.07 -3.84 -12.93
CA MET A 1 2.27 -3.51 -11.49
C MET A 1 3.19 -4.59 -10.92
N LYS A 2 3.77 -4.42 -9.74
CA LYS A 2 4.38 -5.54 -9.01
C LYS A 2 3.64 -5.71 -7.69
N ALA A 3 3.39 -6.94 -7.30
CA ALA A 3 2.62 -7.24 -6.11
C ALA A 3 3.35 -8.23 -5.22
N PHE A 4 3.24 -7.99 -3.91
CA PHE A 4 3.85 -8.82 -2.89
C PHE A 4 2.89 -9.04 -1.75
N ALA A 5 2.78 -10.28 -1.27
CA ALA A 5 2.16 -10.56 0.01
C ALA A 5 3.10 -10.17 1.15
N ILE A 6 2.58 -9.43 2.13
CA ILE A 6 3.24 -9.18 3.41
C ILE A 6 2.83 -10.33 4.36
N LYS A 7 3.81 -11.09 4.81
CA LYS A 7 3.66 -12.27 5.67
C LYS A 7 4.51 -12.11 6.92
N ASP A 8 4.20 -12.88 7.96
CA ASP A 8 4.96 -12.91 9.21
C ASP A 8 5.29 -14.37 9.59
N ASP A 9 6.56 -14.64 9.91
CA ASP A 9 7.04 -16.00 10.20
C ASP A 9 6.51 -16.57 11.54
N THR A 10 5.95 -15.74 12.42
CA THR A 10 5.53 -16.11 13.79
C THR A 10 4.03 -16.33 13.94
N VAL A 11 3.20 -15.65 13.15
CA VAL A 11 1.73 -15.72 13.24
C VAL A 11 1.20 -17.00 12.57
N SER A 12 1.66 -17.28 11.35
CA SER A 12 1.44 -18.52 10.61
C SER A 12 2.18 -18.47 9.27
N LYS A 13 2.93 -19.53 8.92
CA LYS A 13 3.83 -19.56 7.76
C LYS A 13 3.18 -19.28 6.40
N SER A 14 1.86 -19.30 6.29
CA SER A 14 1.13 -19.03 5.04
C SER A 14 0.16 -17.86 5.14
N ARG A 15 0.09 -17.16 6.29
CA ARG A 15 -0.90 -16.11 6.50
C ARG A 15 -0.45 -14.80 5.85
N GLU A 16 -1.27 -14.32 4.93
CA GLU A 16 -1.07 -13.04 4.26
C GLU A 16 -1.76 -11.94 5.05
N LEU A 17 -0.95 -11.06 5.64
CA LEU A 17 -1.43 -9.99 6.50
C LEU A 17 -1.88 -8.78 5.70
N ALA A 18 -1.18 -8.50 4.59
CA ALA A 18 -1.45 -7.40 3.68
C ALA A 18 -0.81 -7.69 2.32
N TYR A 19 -1.02 -6.80 1.35
CA TYR A 19 -0.35 -6.80 0.06
C TYR A 19 0.30 -5.46 -0.19
N LEU A 20 1.57 -5.47 -0.60
CA LEU A 20 2.28 -4.32 -1.11
C LEU A 20 2.17 -4.30 -2.64
N LEU A 21 1.62 -3.21 -3.17
CA LEU A 21 1.51 -2.94 -4.59
C LEU A 21 2.52 -1.86 -4.97
N TYR A 22 3.37 -2.15 -5.95
CA TYR A 22 4.33 -1.22 -6.50
C TYR A 22 4.00 -0.89 -7.96
N TYR A 23 3.85 0.40 -8.24
CA TYR A 23 3.66 0.94 -9.57
C TYR A 23 4.97 1.56 -10.04
N GLU A 24 5.64 0.92 -10.99
CA GLU A 24 6.94 1.36 -11.53
C GLU A 24 6.89 2.79 -12.08
N MET A 25 5.76 3.16 -12.66
CA MET A 25 5.44 4.53 -13.06
C MET A 25 4.15 4.93 -12.34
N PRO A 26 4.18 5.88 -11.39
CA PRO A 26 5.24 6.86 -11.11
C PRO A 26 6.17 6.52 -9.92
N ARG A 27 6.55 5.25 -9.72
CA ARG A 27 7.31 4.74 -8.55
C ARG A 27 6.57 4.93 -7.22
N MET A 28 5.33 4.42 -7.15
CA MET A 28 4.47 4.54 -5.97
C MET A 28 4.17 3.19 -5.33
N PHE A 29 4.04 3.21 -4.01
CA PHE A 29 3.64 2.07 -3.19
C PHE A 29 2.22 2.25 -2.70
N PHE A 30 1.47 1.16 -2.60
CA PHE A 30 0.19 1.10 -1.90
C PHE A 30 0.16 -0.17 -1.06
N ILE A 31 -0.46 -0.12 0.11
CA ILE A 31 -0.67 -1.30 0.94
C ILE A 31 -2.17 -1.54 1.10
N GLU A 32 -2.56 -2.77 0.84
CA GLU A 32 -3.89 -3.26 1.10
C GLU A 32 -3.84 -4.31 2.20
N ILE A 33 -4.40 -3.99 3.36
CA ILE A 33 -4.42 -4.87 4.53
C ILE A 33 -5.56 -5.88 4.39
N SER A 34 -5.31 -7.15 4.69
CA SER A 34 -6.36 -8.19 4.70
C SER A 34 -7.42 -7.86 5.77
N GLU A 35 -8.71 -8.05 5.47
CA GLU A 35 -9.81 -7.75 6.44
C GLU A 35 -9.73 -8.57 7.72
N GLN A 36 -9.15 -9.75 7.57
CA GLN A 36 -8.97 -10.72 8.63
C GLN A 36 -7.71 -10.44 9.47
N THR A 37 -6.86 -9.51 9.08
CA THR A 37 -5.68 -9.11 9.85
C THR A 37 -6.12 -8.28 11.05
N THR A 38 -5.68 -8.70 12.23
CA THR A 38 -5.95 -7.99 13.48
C THR A 38 -4.87 -6.94 13.79
N GLU A 39 -5.16 -6.01 14.70
CA GLU A 39 -4.18 -4.99 15.13
C GLU A 39 -2.93 -5.58 15.79
N TRP A 40 -3.01 -6.83 16.27
CA TRP A 40 -1.93 -7.56 16.93
C TRP A 40 -1.01 -8.31 15.95
N GLU A 41 -1.53 -8.66 14.77
CA GLU A 41 -0.77 -9.35 13.72
C GLU A 41 -0.19 -8.35 12.72
N ALA A 42 -0.80 -7.17 12.57
CA ALA A 42 -0.35 -6.17 11.63
C ALA A 42 1.06 -5.65 11.98
N PRO A 43 1.93 -5.40 10.99
CA PRO A 43 3.17 -4.66 11.20
C PRO A 43 2.92 -3.37 11.97
N LEU A 44 3.86 -2.94 12.80
CA LEU A 44 3.65 -1.86 13.77
C LEU A 44 3.00 -0.60 13.16
N LEU A 45 3.48 -0.14 12.01
CA LEU A 45 2.91 1.03 11.33
C LEU A 45 1.46 0.82 10.87
N LEU A 46 1.10 -0.41 10.49
CA LEU A 46 -0.22 -0.78 9.96
C LEU A 46 -1.24 -1.09 11.06
N SER A 47 -0.81 -1.46 12.27
CA SER A 47 -1.68 -1.76 13.41
C SER A 47 -2.74 -0.67 13.67
N SER A 48 -2.32 0.60 13.59
CA SER A 48 -3.20 1.76 13.78
C SER A 48 -4.27 1.90 12.69
N PHE A 49 -3.99 1.46 11.45
CA PHE A 49 -4.96 1.46 10.37
C PHE A 49 -6.04 0.41 10.62
N VAL A 50 -5.63 -0.80 10.99
CA VAL A 50 -6.55 -1.90 11.34
C VAL A 50 -7.45 -1.51 12.50
N LYS A 51 -6.87 -0.95 13.58
CA LYS A 51 -7.62 -0.47 14.74
C LYS A 51 -8.72 0.55 14.38
N ASN A 52 -8.48 1.36 13.35
CA ASN A 52 -9.43 2.36 12.85
C ASN A 52 -10.33 1.85 11.71
N GLY A 53 -10.33 0.54 11.43
CA GLY A 53 -11.12 -0.05 10.34
C GLY A 53 -10.68 0.40 8.94
N LYS A 54 -9.43 0.88 8.79
CA LYS A 54 -8.86 1.29 7.50
C LYS A 54 -8.00 0.16 6.96
N TYR A 55 -8.38 -0.37 5.81
CA TYR A 55 -7.68 -1.49 5.20
C TYR A 55 -7.00 -1.15 3.88
N THR A 56 -7.16 0.08 3.41
CA THR A 56 -6.40 0.63 2.28
C THR A 56 -5.51 1.74 2.82
N VAL A 57 -4.21 1.63 2.59
CA VAL A 57 -3.18 2.56 3.04
C VAL A 57 -2.73 3.38 1.83
N ASP A 58 -2.76 4.71 1.98
CA ASP A 58 -2.35 5.61 0.90
C ASP A 58 -0.86 5.51 0.57
N ALA A 59 -0.45 6.19 -0.50
CA ALA A 59 0.91 6.13 -0.98
C ALA A 59 1.95 6.70 -0.01
N TYR A 60 1.58 7.69 0.79
CA TYR A 60 2.50 8.31 1.75
C TYR A 60 2.86 7.31 2.85
N TRP A 61 1.85 6.71 3.49
CA TRP A 61 2.06 5.76 4.58
C TRP A 61 2.63 4.42 4.08
N SER A 62 2.24 3.99 2.88
CA SER A 62 2.82 2.81 2.24
C SER A 62 4.31 3.00 1.99
N ARG A 63 4.72 4.17 1.49
CA ARG A 63 6.14 4.52 1.34
C ARG A 63 6.85 4.58 2.70
N LYS A 64 6.21 5.10 3.74
CA LYS A 64 6.79 5.09 5.10
C LYS A 64 7.05 3.68 5.63
N TRP A 65 6.15 2.74 5.36
CA TRP A 65 6.35 1.33 5.71
C TRP A 65 7.58 0.73 5.00
N VAL A 66 7.75 1.03 3.71
CA VAL A 66 8.93 0.62 2.92
C VAL A 66 10.22 1.26 3.47
N GLN A 67 10.19 2.55 3.80
CA GLN A 67 11.34 3.29 4.36
C GLN A 67 11.83 2.73 5.70
N GLN A 68 10.97 2.09 6.49
CA GLN A 68 11.37 1.40 7.73
C GLN A 68 12.18 0.11 7.49
N ARG A 69 12.18 -0.42 6.26
CA ARG A 69 12.74 -1.72 5.87
C ARG A 69 13.95 -1.64 4.94
N ILE A 70 14.35 -0.43 4.59
CA ILE A 70 15.50 -0.17 3.71
C ILE A 70 16.52 0.71 4.42
N VAL A 71 17.76 0.66 3.95
CA VAL A 71 18.81 1.55 4.44
C VAL A 71 18.40 3.00 4.17
N PRO A 72 18.44 3.91 5.16
CA PRO A 72 17.98 5.27 4.98
C PRO A 72 18.93 6.09 4.08
N PRO A 73 18.42 7.12 3.38
CA PRO A 73 19.19 7.86 2.38
C PRO A 73 20.32 8.73 2.95
N ASP A 74 20.30 9.01 4.26
CA ASP A 74 21.29 9.81 4.98
C ASP A 74 22.41 8.97 5.63
N ARG A 75 22.47 7.66 5.36
CA ARG A 75 23.52 6.77 5.87
C ARG A 75 24.91 7.19 5.40
N GLN A 76 25.85 7.37 6.33
CA GLN A 76 27.23 7.86 6.08
C GLN A 76 28.01 7.10 4.99
N ASN A 77 27.70 5.81 4.74
CA ASN A 77 28.36 4.95 3.74
C ASN A 77 27.42 4.46 2.64
N LEU A 78 26.34 5.20 2.34
CA LEU A 78 25.30 4.75 1.42
C LEU A 78 25.85 4.36 0.03
N GLY A 79 26.72 5.18 -0.56
CA GLY A 79 27.26 4.91 -1.90
C GLY A 79 28.05 3.61 -1.99
N GLU A 80 28.76 3.23 -0.93
CA GLU A 80 29.45 1.94 -0.87
C GLU A 80 28.46 0.77 -0.75
N ILE A 81 27.45 0.90 0.10
CA ILE A 81 26.39 -0.10 0.28
C ILE A 81 25.68 -0.36 -1.05
N LEU A 82 25.30 0.70 -1.77
CA LEU A 82 24.65 0.59 -3.08
C LEU A 82 25.54 -0.17 -4.06
N ARG A 83 26.82 0.23 -4.18
CA ARG A 83 27.78 -0.41 -5.10
C ARG A 83 28.01 -1.89 -4.77
N GLN A 84 28.15 -2.24 -3.50
CA GLN A 84 28.33 -3.64 -3.07
C GLN A 84 27.13 -4.52 -3.41
N ASN A 85 25.93 -3.93 -3.49
CA ASN A 85 24.69 -4.61 -3.89
C ASN A 85 24.33 -4.42 -5.38
N GLY A 86 25.25 -3.90 -6.20
CA GLY A 86 25.02 -3.71 -7.64
C GLY A 86 24.09 -2.56 -8.02
N LEU A 87 23.74 -1.68 -7.09
CA LEU A 87 22.87 -0.52 -7.33
C LEU A 87 23.69 0.71 -7.73
N LYS A 88 23.23 1.41 -8.77
CA LYS A 88 23.86 2.65 -9.28
C LYS A 88 23.36 3.91 -8.57
N GLU A 89 22.11 3.88 -8.13
CA GLU A 89 21.43 4.98 -7.47
C GLU A 89 20.57 4.44 -6.33
N TYR A 90 20.12 5.34 -5.46
CA TYR A 90 19.20 4.99 -4.39
C TYR A 90 17.80 4.79 -4.98
N ASP A 91 17.36 3.53 -5.01
CA ASP A 91 16.02 3.15 -5.44
C ASP A 91 15.34 2.35 -4.32
N GLU A 92 14.27 2.93 -3.76
CA GLU A 92 13.59 2.37 -2.59
C GLU A 92 13.04 0.97 -2.85
N PHE A 93 12.53 0.71 -4.06
CA PHE A 93 12.00 -0.58 -4.44
C PHE A 93 13.11 -1.63 -4.57
N SER A 94 14.19 -1.32 -5.26
CA SER A 94 15.34 -2.21 -5.40
C SER A 94 15.96 -2.58 -4.04
N LEU A 95 16.05 -1.61 -3.13
CA LEU A 95 16.54 -1.85 -1.75
C LEU A 95 15.58 -2.74 -0.95
N LEU A 96 14.27 -2.60 -1.15
CA LEU A 96 13.27 -3.43 -0.50
C LEU A 96 13.33 -4.88 -1.00
N GLU A 97 13.51 -5.09 -2.31
CA GLU A 97 13.69 -6.42 -2.89
C GLU A 97 14.96 -7.09 -2.34
N LEU A 98 16.07 -6.35 -2.20
CA LEU A 98 17.30 -6.86 -1.61
C LEU A 98 17.13 -7.30 -0.14
N SER A 99 16.32 -6.59 0.64
CA SER A 99 16.05 -6.97 2.04
C SER A 99 14.96 -8.01 2.20
N GLY A 100 14.23 -8.36 1.13
CA GLY A 100 13.02 -9.19 1.20
C GLY A 100 11.95 -8.58 2.12
N GLY A 101 11.96 -7.25 2.29
CA GLY A 101 11.05 -6.55 3.21
C GLY A 101 11.29 -6.81 4.70
N ARG A 102 12.37 -7.49 5.07
CA ARG A 102 12.71 -7.79 6.46
C ARG A 102 13.35 -6.59 7.15
N CYS A 103 13.09 -6.44 8.44
CA CYS A 103 13.74 -5.43 9.27
C CYS A 103 13.90 -5.91 10.71
N ALA A 104 14.52 -5.10 11.58
CA ALA A 104 14.72 -5.45 12.98
C ALA A 104 13.51 -5.11 13.89
N GLN A 105 12.43 -4.54 13.32
CA GLN A 105 11.26 -4.11 14.10
C GLN A 105 10.18 -5.19 14.23
N ASP A 106 10.08 -6.08 13.24
CA ASP A 106 9.11 -7.16 13.16
C ASP A 106 9.65 -8.32 12.33
N GLU A 107 8.95 -9.46 12.37
CA GLU A 107 9.30 -10.68 11.63
C GLU A 107 8.61 -10.73 10.27
N CYS A 108 8.14 -9.58 9.78
CA CYS A 108 7.46 -9.51 8.51
C CYS A 108 8.43 -9.52 7.33
N TYR A 109 7.98 -10.10 6.22
CA TYR A 109 8.69 -10.13 4.95
C TYR A 109 7.71 -10.00 3.78
N ILE A 110 8.25 -9.76 2.58
CA ILE A 110 7.48 -9.74 1.35
C ILE A 110 7.75 -10.97 0.49
N GLU A 111 6.72 -11.51 -0.12
CA GLU A 111 6.79 -12.60 -1.09
C GLU A 111 6.07 -12.19 -2.37
N SER A 112 6.72 -12.34 -3.54
CA SER A 112 6.11 -11.98 -4.82
C SER A 112 4.85 -12.83 -5.06
N VAL A 113 3.78 -12.16 -5.49
CA VAL A 113 2.53 -12.81 -5.90
C VAL A 113 2.12 -12.32 -7.28
N SER A 114 1.29 -13.11 -7.98
CA SER A 114 0.79 -12.71 -9.29
C SER A 114 -0.23 -11.58 -9.16
N GLU A 115 -0.36 -10.73 -10.19
CA GLU A 115 -1.41 -9.71 -10.23
C GLU A 115 -2.81 -10.35 -10.20
N ASP A 116 -2.99 -11.48 -10.89
CA ASP A 116 -4.27 -12.20 -10.94
C ASP A 116 -4.71 -12.66 -9.54
N GLU A 117 -3.78 -13.19 -8.74
CA GLU A 117 -4.05 -13.61 -7.36
C GLU A 117 -4.48 -12.44 -6.47
N ILE A 118 -3.87 -11.26 -6.67
CA ILE A 118 -4.29 -10.03 -5.99
C ILE A 118 -5.69 -9.63 -6.41
N TYR A 119 -5.98 -9.64 -7.72
CA TYR A 119 -7.30 -9.28 -8.23
C TYR A 119 -8.39 -10.22 -7.70
N GLU A 120 -8.13 -11.52 -7.63
CA GLU A 120 -9.07 -12.50 -7.05
C GLU A 120 -9.32 -12.23 -5.56
N LYS A 121 -8.26 -12.04 -4.77
CA LYS A 121 -8.38 -11.85 -3.30
C LYS A 121 -8.98 -10.51 -2.91
N MET A 122 -8.94 -9.53 -3.80
CA MET A 122 -9.33 -8.15 -3.54
C MET A 122 -10.43 -7.66 -4.50
N GLN A 123 -11.10 -8.57 -5.21
CA GLN A 123 -12.08 -8.25 -6.25
C GLN A 123 -13.17 -7.30 -5.74
N ASP A 124 -13.66 -7.55 -4.52
CA ASP A 124 -14.68 -6.73 -3.85
C ASP A 124 -14.21 -5.30 -3.52
N ARG A 125 -12.90 -5.09 -3.32
CA ARG A 125 -12.31 -3.79 -3.03
C ARG A 125 -11.89 -3.04 -4.29
N PHE A 126 -11.21 -3.72 -5.22
CA PHE A 126 -10.87 -3.12 -6.51
C PHE A 126 -12.13 -2.73 -7.28
N GLY A 127 -13.20 -3.52 -7.17
CA GLY A 127 -14.50 -3.17 -7.70
C GLY A 127 -15.04 -1.83 -7.19
N LYS A 128 -14.65 -1.38 -5.99
CA LYS A 128 -15.03 -0.08 -5.41
C LYS A 128 -14.05 1.06 -5.75
N LYS A 129 -13.02 0.83 -6.57
CA LYS A 129 -12.18 1.92 -7.07
C LYS A 129 -12.94 2.73 -8.12
N VAL A 130 -12.81 4.04 -8.05
CA VAL A 130 -13.38 4.96 -9.04
C VAL A 130 -12.59 4.83 -10.34
N LYS A 131 -13.26 4.31 -11.37
CA LYS A 131 -12.80 4.23 -12.76
C LYS A 131 -12.87 5.58 -13.45
N ASN A 132 -13.96 6.32 -13.21
CA ASN A 132 -14.18 7.63 -13.81
C ASN A 132 -15.07 8.50 -12.91
N ALA A 133 -14.92 9.81 -13.01
CA ALA A 133 -15.75 10.78 -12.31
C ALA A 133 -16.19 11.88 -13.28
N VAL A 134 -17.50 12.11 -13.37
CA VAL A 134 -18.08 13.15 -14.22
C VAL A 134 -18.71 14.22 -13.32
N PRO A 135 -18.27 15.49 -13.39
CA PRO A 135 -18.92 16.57 -12.66
C PRO A 135 -20.31 16.84 -13.26
N LEU A 136 -21.27 17.15 -12.38
CA LEU A 136 -22.63 17.55 -12.74
C LEU A 136 -22.91 18.97 -12.20
N GLU A 137 -24.10 19.48 -12.48
CA GLU A 137 -24.60 20.72 -11.87
C GLU A 137 -24.77 20.57 -10.34
N ASN A 138 -24.86 21.70 -9.63
CA ASN A 138 -25.09 21.75 -8.17
C ASN A 138 -24.03 21.04 -7.31
N TYR A 139 -22.76 21.02 -7.75
CA TYR A 139 -21.66 20.35 -7.04
C TYR A 139 -21.85 18.84 -6.86
N ASP A 140 -22.68 18.22 -7.69
CA ASP A 140 -22.80 16.77 -7.75
C ASP A 140 -21.67 16.17 -8.61
N ILE A 141 -21.25 14.96 -8.26
CA ILE A 141 -20.33 14.14 -9.06
C ILE A 141 -20.97 12.76 -9.27
N LEU A 142 -20.89 12.28 -10.51
CA LEU A 142 -21.21 10.90 -10.86
C LEU A 142 -19.92 10.07 -10.90
N LEU A 143 -19.80 9.13 -9.97
CA LEU A 143 -18.67 8.21 -9.87
C LEU A 143 -19.02 6.89 -10.56
N PHE A 144 -18.16 6.47 -11.47
CA PHE A 144 -18.16 5.15 -12.11
C PHE A 144 -17.08 4.31 -11.45
N PHE A 145 -17.45 3.11 -11.02
CA PHE A 145 -16.52 2.20 -10.35
C PHE A 145 -16.04 1.10 -11.31
N GLU A 146 -14.95 0.43 -10.97
CA GLU A 146 -14.41 -0.67 -11.79
C GLU A 146 -15.34 -1.89 -11.86
N ASN A 147 -16.24 -2.07 -10.90
CA ASN A 147 -17.27 -3.12 -10.95
C ASN A 147 -18.58 -2.69 -11.63
N ASP A 148 -18.52 -1.66 -12.48
CA ASP A 148 -19.67 -1.09 -13.21
C ASP A 148 -20.77 -0.48 -12.31
N MET A 149 -20.55 -0.36 -10.99
CA MET A 149 -21.43 0.45 -10.15
C MET A 149 -21.32 1.93 -10.54
N VAL A 150 -22.44 2.63 -10.42
CA VAL A 150 -22.52 4.08 -10.60
C VAL A 150 -23.12 4.71 -9.34
N LYS A 151 -22.46 5.72 -8.78
CA LYS A 151 -22.96 6.46 -7.61
C LYS A 151 -22.95 7.96 -7.86
N LYS A 152 -24.08 8.61 -7.60
CA LYS A 152 -24.17 10.07 -7.50
C LYS A 152 -23.80 10.51 -6.09
N CYS A 153 -22.91 11.49 -5.96
CA CYS A 153 -22.44 12.05 -4.69
C CYS A 153 -22.55 13.58 -4.74
N SER A 154 -23.11 14.21 -3.71
CA SER A 154 -23.10 15.68 -3.59
C SER A 154 -21.86 16.13 -2.81
N LEU A 155 -21.15 17.13 -3.32
CA LEU A 155 -20.02 17.75 -2.62
C LEU A 155 -20.45 18.91 -1.70
N THR A 156 -21.72 19.31 -1.71
CA THR A 156 -22.18 20.50 -0.97
C THR A 156 -21.94 20.38 0.54
N GLU A 157 -22.11 19.19 1.11
CA GLU A 157 -21.91 18.92 2.54
C GLU A 157 -20.42 19.05 2.92
N THR A 158 -19.51 18.52 2.10
CA THR A 158 -18.06 18.56 2.35
C THR A 158 -17.46 19.95 2.13
N LEU A 159 -18.01 20.72 1.19
CA LEU A 159 -17.59 22.10 0.91
C LEU A 159 -18.08 23.10 1.97
N SER A 160 -19.18 22.80 2.69
CA SER A 160 -19.66 23.63 3.79
C SER A 160 -18.85 23.50 5.08
N GLU A 161 -18.05 22.44 5.23
CA GLU A 161 -17.27 22.17 6.46
C GLU A 161 -15.85 22.76 6.45
N ASN A 162 -15.39 23.38 5.36
CA ASN A 162 -14.03 23.93 5.27
C ASN A 162 -13.96 25.32 4.63
N PHE A 163 -14.40 26.35 5.36
CA PHE A 163 -13.91 27.73 5.20
C PHE A 163 -13.99 28.48 6.55
N PRO A 164 -12.88 28.64 7.31
CA PRO A 164 -12.70 29.83 8.14
C PRO A 164 -12.41 31.07 7.28
#